data_AF-A0A1D1YBD0-F1
#
_entry.id   AF-A0A1D1YBD0-F1
#
_cell.length_a   1.000
_cell.length_b   1.000
_cell.length_c   1.000
_cell.angle_alpha   90.00
_cell.angle_beta   90.00
_cell.angle_gamma   90.00
#
_symmetry.space_group_name_H-M   'P 1'
#
loop_
_entity.id
_entity.type
_entity.pdbx_description
1 polymer ?
#
loop_
_entity_poly.entity_id
_entity_poly.type
_entity_poly.pdbx_seq_one_letter_code
_entity_poly.pdbx_strand_id
1 'polypeptide(L)'
;MRNNMKKKTVNQTTSTPYSIYGFFRSFRESLADENDFSDFISTLTITPMKAVVEMVLPFFHRSSDPNLLTQFQILIRQAEQNSDFESTLMRVCDAIDMLEKVEVALHHDKRLMNGYLKAMQFDNASASHQQVWSGLQRFLNEECDPTTKRGMERVFAEQKASEELGLSDDVLATAHALVGDDSLYIGILETLQLNNRQNLPWDTVIKRIQRLIEDKKPRTWPMLRRFLDDVHSGRGIDEQQFNYYWNYIDEQYFNEQYYNNNQQYINDQYFNDDQYINDQYTNEEESETQFIEQKFSNIKLESENDGVNVIEPPQTQEAQRKQQREVVF
;
A
#
# COMPACT_ATOMS: atom_id res chain seq x y z
N MET A 1 -42.97 41.15 -17.90
CA MET A 1 -42.02 40.20 -18.53
C MET A 1 -40.97 39.84 -17.49
N ARG A 2 -40.81 38.54 -17.21
CA ARG A 2 -40.04 38.00 -16.08
C ARG A 2 -38.53 38.08 -16.35
N ASN A 3 -37.79 38.57 -15.36
CA ASN A 3 -36.32 38.56 -15.29
C ASN A 3 -35.79 37.13 -15.23
N ASN A 4 -35.06 36.71 -16.26
CA ASN A 4 -34.21 35.52 -16.21
C ASN A 4 -32.86 35.89 -15.58
N MET A 5 -32.81 35.94 -14.25
CA MET A 5 -31.55 35.79 -13.54
C MET A 5 -31.08 34.35 -13.70
N LYS A 6 -30.12 34.12 -14.61
CA LYS A 6 -29.28 32.93 -14.56
C LYS A 6 -28.57 32.94 -13.21
N LYS A 7 -29.07 32.14 -12.26
CA LYS A 7 -28.29 31.73 -11.10
C LYS A 7 -27.01 31.11 -11.64
N LYS A 8 -25.91 31.86 -11.55
CA LYS A 8 -24.57 31.29 -11.55
C LYS A 8 -24.52 30.42 -10.31
N THR A 9 -24.77 29.13 -10.49
CA THR A 9 -24.44 28.12 -9.50
C THR A 9 -22.96 28.32 -9.23
N VAL A 10 -22.64 28.82 -8.04
CA VAL A 10 -21.28 28.81 -7.52
C VAL A 10 -20.86 27.35 -7.61
N ASN A 11 -19.89 27.04 -8.47
CA ASN A 11 -19.23 25.75 -8.45
C ASN A 11 -18.67 25.61 -7.04
N GLN A 12 -19.37 24.88 -6.18
CA GLN A 12 -18.76 24.29 -5.00
C GLN A 12 -17.56 23.53 -5.54
N THR A 13 -16.36 23.94 -5.15
CA THR A 13 -15.14 23.19 -5.35
C THR A 13 -15.38 21.82 -4.70
N THR A 14 -15.83 20.85 -5.49
CA THR A 14 -15.97 19.47 -5.04
C THR A 14 -14.57 19.00 -4.71
N SER A 15 -14.27 18.91 -3.41
CA SER A 15 -13.00 18.34 -2.94
C SER A 15 -12.95 16.90 -3.43
N THR A 16 -11.99 16.63 -4.30
CA THR A 16 -11.73 15.31 -4.92
C THR A 16 -11.02 14.39 -3.93
N PRO A 17 -11.03 13.05 -4.15
CA PRO A 17 -10.18 12.14 -3.36
C PRO A 17 -8.71 12.57 -3.32
N TYR A 18 -8.19 13.11 -4.43
CA TYR A 18 -6.83 13.63 -4.51
C TYR A 18 -6.57 14.83 -3.58
N SER A 19 -7.53 15.75 -3.43
CA SER A 19 -7.38 16.89 -2.51
C SER A 19 -7.51 16.48 -1.04
N ILE A 20 -8.32 15.45 -0.74
CA ILE A 20 -8.39 14.87 0.60
C ILE A 20 -7.07 14.18 0.96
N TYR A 21 -6.54 13.34 0.04
CA TYR A 21 -5.24 12.70 0.22
C TYR A 21 -4.13 13.72 0.41
N GLY A 22 -4.08 14.74 -0.45
CA GLY A 22 -3.10 15.82 -0.35
C GLY A 22 -3.17 16.58 0.98
N PHE A 23 -4.36 16.75 1.56
CA PHE A 23 -4.53 17.31 2.90
C PHE A 23 -3.89 16.41 3.97
N PHE A 24 -4.24 15.12 4.03
CA PHE A 24 -3.71 14.21 5.04
C PHE A 24 -2.19 14.05 4.93
N ARG A 25 -1.68 13.95 3.70
CA ARG A 25 -0.24 13.93 3.43
C ARG A 25 0.45 15.18 3.96
N SER A 26 -0.07 16.37 3.63
CA SER A 26 0.49 17.64 4.12
C SER A 26 0.44 17.74 5.65
N PHE A 27 -0.61 17.19 6.27
CA PHE A 27 -0.73 17.16 7.71
C PHE A 27 0.29 16.22 8.38
N ARG A 28 0.48 15.01 7.85
CA ARG A 28 1.53 14.09 8.30
C ARG A 28 2.91 14.74 8.23
N GLU A 29 3.26 15.31 7.08
CA GLU A 29 4.54 16.00 6.85
C GLU A 29 4.74 17.24 7.75
N SER A 30 3.66 17.80 8.29
CA SER A 30 3.72 18.97 9.18
C SER A 30 4.00 18.62 10.65
N LEU A 31 3.87 17.36 11.04
CA LEU A 31 4.07 16.85 12.41
C LEU A 31 5.52 16.37 12.57
N ALA A 32 6.05 16.50 13.79
CA ALA A 32 7.42 16.08 14.11
C ALA A 32 7.52 14.62 14.55
N ASP A 33 6.42 14.04 15.05
CA ASP A 33 6.33 12.67 15.55
C ASP A 33 5.28 11.90 14.73
N GLU A 34 5.67 10.76 14.16
CA GLU A 34 4.77 9.89 13.40
C GLU A 34 3.63 9.33 14.29
N ASN A 35 3.88 9.15 15.59
CA ASN A 35 2.84 8.70 16.52
C ASN A 35 1.71 9.73 16.64
N ASP A 36 2.00 11.03 16.50
CA ASP A 36 0.97 12.07 16.52
C ASP A 36 0.00 11.91 15.34
N PHE A 37 0.51 11.50 14.16
CA PHE A 37 -0.33 11.27 13.00
C PHE A 37 -1.20 10.02 13.19
N SER A 38 -0.62 8.93 13.67
CA SER A 38 -1.36 7.70 13.99
C SER A 38 -2.48 7.93 15.01
N ASP A 39 -2.19 8.69 16.08
CA ASP A 39 -3.17 9.06 17.10
C ASP A 39 -4.25 10.00 16.55
N PHE A 40 -3.89 10.91 15.63
CA PHE A 40 -4.84 11.76 14.93
C PHE A 40 -5.80 10.94 14.07
N ILE A 41 -5.30 10.01 13.25
CA ILE A 41 -6.11 9.14 12.40
C ILE A 41 -7.04 8.28 13.26
N SER A 42 -6.52 7.71 14.35
CA SER A 42 -7.32 6.94 15.31
C SER A 42 -8.42 7.79 15.95
N THR A 43 -8.13 9.04 16.31
CA THR A 43 -9.10 9.97 16.88
C THR A 43 -10.19 10.32 15.85
N LEU A 44 -9.81 10.55 14.60
CA LEU A 44 -10.71 10.89 13.50
C LEU A 44 -11.69 9.76 13.18
N THR A 45 -11.25 8.50 13.23
CA THR A 45 -12.08 7.34 12.91
C THR A 45 -13.07 6.95 14.00
N ILE A 46 -12.73 7.15 15.28
CA ILE A 46 -13.61 6.79 16.40
C ILE A 46 -14.54 7.92 16.87
N THR A 47 -14.22 9.18 16.53
CA THR A 47 -14.95 10.35 17.03
C THR A 47 -16.05 10.78 16.05
N PRO A 48 -17.30 11.01 16.51
CA PRO A 48 -18.34 11.56 15.65
C PRO A 48 -17.94 12.90 15.04
N MET A 49 -18.26 13.14 13.75
CA MET A 49 -17.83 14.36 13.03
C MET A 49 -18.15 15.67 13.75
N LYS A 50 -19.29 15.74 14.44
CA LYS A 50 -19.70 16.94 15.20
C LYS A 50 -18.78 17.32 16.36
N ALA A 51 -18.00 16.37 16.87
CA ALA A 51 -17.08 16.57 18.00
C ALA A 51 -15.61 16.50 17.58
N VAL A 52 -15.31 16.04 16.36
CA VAL A 52 -13.94 15.68 15.99
C VAL A 52 -12.99 16.88 16.01
N VAL A 53 -13.44 18.07 15.60
CA VAL A 53 -12.60 19.28 15.54
C VAL A 53 -11.99 19.63 16.90
N GLU A 54 -12.77 19.52 17.99
CA GLU A 54 -12.28 19.82 19.33
C GLU A 54 -11.27 18.77 19.81
N MET A 55 -11.52 17.50 19.48
CA MET A 55 -10.68 16.36 19.89
C MET A 55 -9.34 16.34 19.17
N VAL A 56 -9.29 16.77 17.90
CA VAL A 56 -8.06 16.78 17.11
C VAL A 56 -7.27 18.09 17.19
N LEU A 57 -7.83 19.13 17.82
CA LEU A 57 -7.17 20.44 17.98
C LEU A 57 -5.74 20.34 18.54
N PRO A 58 -5.42 19.47 19.53
CA PRO A 58 -4.06 19.34 20.05
C PRO A 58 -3.03 18.94 18.98
N PHE A 59 -3.40 18.13 17.97
CA PHE A 59 -2.48 17.74 16.90
C PHE A 59 -2.18 18.93 15.97
N PHE A 60 -3.18 19.77 15.67
CA PHE A 60 -2.98 20.98 14.87
C PHE A 60 -2.13 22.04 15.59
N HIS A 61 -2.13 22.08 16.93
CA HIS A 61 -1.21 22.95 17.67
C HIS A 61 0.26 22.48 17.60
N ARG A 62 0.48 21.19 17.33
CA ARG A 62 1.82 20.60 17.14
C ARG A 62 2.29 20.66 15.68
N SER A 63 1.37 20.87 14.74
CA SER A 63 1.67 21.07 13.32
C SER A 63 2.49 22.35 13.09
N SER A 64 3.45 22.27 12.18
CA SER A 64 4.23 23.40 11.71
C SER A 64 3.48 24.32 10.72
N ASP A 65 2.34 23.90 10.15
CA ASP A 65 1.52 24.72 9.24
C ASP A 65 0.19 25.16 9.90
N PRO A 66 0.07 26.45 10.27
CA PRO A 66 -1.13 26.97 10.93
C PRO A 66 -2.38 27.00 10.02
N ASN A 67 -2.23 26.87 8.71
CA ASN A 67 -3.37 26.90 7.78
C ASN A 67 -4.14 25.57 7.74
N LEU A 68 -3.51 24.47 8.16
CA LEU A 68 -4.11 23.14 8.07
C LEU A 68 -5.35 22.99 8.93
N LEU A 69 -5.42 23.64 10.10
CA LEU A 69 -6.62 23.63 10.94
C LEU A 69 -7.83 24.22 10.20
N THR A 70 -7.63 25.34 9.48
CA THR A 70 -8.71 25.98 8.73
C THR A 70 -9.17 25.09 7.57
N GLN A 71 -8.24 24.45 6.88
CA GLN A 71 -8.56 23.50 5.80
C GLN A 71 -9.31 22.28 6.34
N PHE A 72 -8.87 21.73 7.48
CA PHE A 72 -9.54 20.63 8.16
C PHE A 72 -10.97 20.98 8.57
N GLN A 73 -11.19 22.14 9.18
CA GLN A 73 -12.52 22.61 9.55
C GLN A 73 -13.46 22.74 8.33
N ILE A 74 -12.93 23.14 7.16
CA ILE A 74 -13.69 23.16 5.91
C ILE A 74 -14.05 21.74 5.47
N LEU A 75 -13.10 20.80 5.51
CA LEU A 75 -13.33 19.39 5.17
C LEU A 75 -14.39 18.75 6.08
N ILE A 76 -14.27 18.89 7.40
CA ILE A 76 -15.24 18.33 8.35
C ILE A 76 -16.61 18.96 8.15
N ARG A 77 -16.70 20.27 7.95
CA ARG A 77 -17.99 20.93 7.67
C ARG A 77 -18.65 20.43 6.38
N GLN A 78 -17.86 20.07 5.37
CA GLN A 78 -18.38 19.45 4.14
C GLN A 78 -18.86 18.02 4.40
N ALA A 79 -18.11 17.23 5.18
CA ALA A 79 -18.49 15.87 5.58
C ALA A 79 -19.80 15.85 6.38
N GLU A 80 -19.96 16.75 7.35
CA GLU A 80 -21.19 16.90 8.13
C GLU A 80 -22.44 17.20 7.28
N GLN A 81 -22.26 17.82 6.11
CA GLN A 81 -23.36 18.23 5.23
C GLN A 81 -23.63 17.23 4.10
N ASN A 82 -22.68 16.33 3.82
CA ASN A 82 -22.72 15.42 2.69
C ASN A 82 -22.13 14.06 3.07
N SER A 83 -23.02 13.07 3.23
CA SER A 83 -22.64 11.69 3.58
C SER A 83 -21.73 11.02 2.56
N ASP A 84 -21.88 11.33 1.27
CA ASP A 84 -21.02 10.76 0.22
C ASP A 84 -19.60 11.32 0.34
N PHE A 85 -19.48 12.60 0.71
CA PHE A 85 -18.20 13.24 0.98
C PHE A 85 -17.57 12.70 2.27
N GLU A 86 -18.34 12.55 3.34
CA GLU A 86 -17.89 11.90 4.58
C GLU A 86 -17.35 10.49 4.29
N SER A 87 -18.09 9.68 3.53
CA SER A 87 -17.64 8.34 3.13
C SER A 87 -16.34 8.38 2.31
N THR A 88 -16.20 9.34 1.40
CA THR A 88 -14.96 9.53 0.64
C THR A 88 -13.79 9.91 1.55
N LEU A 89 -14.02 10.85 2.48
CA LEU A 89 -13.04 11.29 3.48
C LEU A 89 -12.53 10.12 4.31
N MET A 90 -13.46 9.30 4.83
CA MET A 90 -13.12 8.14 5.65
C MET A 90 -12.35 7.09 4.86
N ARG A 91 -12.75 6.76 3.63
CA ARG A 91 -11.99 5.79 2.82
C ARG A 91 -10.56 6.25 2.49
N VAL A 92 -10.37 7.54 2.21
CA VAL A 92 -9.02 8.09 1.97
C VAL A 92 -8.20 8.08 3.27
N CYS A 93 -8.84 8.37 4.40
CA CYS A 93 -8.24 8.27 5.73
C CYS A 93 -7.78 6.83 6.03
N ASP A 94 -8.65 5.84 5.81
CA ASP A 94 -8.36 4.42 6.07
C ASP A 94 -7.26 3.87 5.16
N ALA A 95 -7.14 4.40 3.93
CA ALA A 95 -6.16 3.96 2.96
C ALA A 95 -4.83 4.74 3.00
N ILE A 96 -4.65 5.70 3.92
CA ILE A 96 -3.58 6.72 3.82
C ILE A 96 -2.17 6.14 3.69
N ASP A 97 -1.83 5.13 4.51
CA ASP A 97 -0.50 4.51 4.49
C ASP A 97 -0.25 3.77 3.17
N MET A 98 -1.29 3.09 2.64
CA MET A 98 -1.21 2.44 1.33
C MET A 98 -1.08 3.48 0.21
N LEU A 99 -1.79 4.60 0.29
CA LEU A 99 -1.72 5.68 -0.69
C LEU A 99 -0.33 6.31 -0.75
N GLU A 100 0.37 6.40 0.38
CA GLU A 100 1.76 6.89 0.44
C GLU A 100 2.73 5.93 -0.25
N LYS A 101 2.62 4.61 0.01
CA LYS A 101 3.42 3.59 -0.68
C LYS A 101 3.19 3.63 -2.20
N VAL A 102 1.92 3.79 -2.61
CA VAL A 102 1.56 3.97 -4.02
C VAL A 102 2.18 5.23 -4.59
N GLU A 103 2.13 6.35 -3.88
CA GLU A 103 2.70 7.60 -4.39
C GLU A 103 4.21 7.49 -4.61
N VAL A 104 4.94 6.81 -3.73
CA VAL A 104 6.36 6.49 -3.90
C VAL A 104 6.58 5.63 -5.14
N ALA A 105 5.77 4.58 -5.35
CA ALA A 105 5.84 3.73 -6.54
C ALA A 105 5.51 4.48 -7.85
N LEU A 106 4.67 5.51 -7.76
CA LEU A 106 4.35 6.43 -8.86
C LEU A 106 5.35 7.60 -8.99
N HIS A 107 6.47 7.55 -8.27
CA HIS A 107 7.53 8.56 -8.29
C HIS A 107 7.03 9.99 -7.98
N HIS A 108 6.02 10.10 -7.12
CA HIS A 108 5.33 11.36 -6.79
C HIS A 108 4.76 12.12 -8.01
N ASP A 109 4.47 11.42 -9.12
CA ASP A 109 3.77 12.02 -10.27
C ASP A 109 2.30 12.27 -9.92
N LYS A 110 1.96 13.55 -9.78
CA LYS A 110 0.60 14.01 -9.45
C LYS A 110 -0.45 13.56 -10.46
N ARG A 111 -0.10 13.47 -11.74
CA ARG A 111 -1.01 13.00 -12.80
C ARG A 111 -1.34 11.53 -12.58
N LEU A 112 -0.31 10.71 -12.37
CA LEU A 112 -0.47 9.27 -12.13
C LEU A 112 -1.21 9.01 -10.83
N MET A 113 -0.89 9.73 -9.76
CA MET A 113 -1.59 9.56 -8.47
C MET A 113 -3.08 9.93 -8.58
N ASN A 114 -3.41 10.99 -9.32
CA ASN A 114 -4.80 11.32 -9.62
C ASN A 114 -5.49 10.25 -10.50
N GLY A 115 -4.76 9.68 -11.47
CA GLY A 115 -5.24 8.56 -12.29
C GLY A 115 -5.55 7.32 -11.43
N TYR A 116 -4.64 6.98 -10.52
CA TYR A 116 -4.81 5.90 -9.56
C TYR A 116 -6.04 6.10 -8.66
N LEU A 117 -6.17 7.27 -8.03
CA LEU A 117 -7.33 7.54 -7.15
C LEU A 117 -8.67 7.50 -7.89
N LYS A 118 -8.70 7.90 -9.17
CA LYS A 118 -9.87 7.74 -10.04
C LYS A 118 -10.16 6.28 -10.37
N ALA A 119 -9.12 5.48 -10.60
CA ALA A 119 -9.26 4.04 -10.83
C ALA A 119 -9.81 3.33 -9.59
N MET A 120 -9.40 3.77 -8.39
CA MET A 120 -9.88 3.25 -7.10
C MET A 120 -11.33 3.65 -6.77
N GLN A 121 -11.87 4.69 -7.40
CA GLN A 121 -13.24 5.16 -7.24
C GLN A 121 -13.65 5.42 -5.78
N PHE A 122 -12.77 6.04 -4.98
CA PHE A 122 -13.04 6.36 -3.58
C PHE A 122 -14.30 7.20 -3.36
N ASP A 123 -14.68 8.01 -4.36
CA ASP A 123 -15.86 8.86 -4.39
C ASP A 123 -17.15 8.15 -4.84
N ASN A 124 -17.09 6.86 -5.18
CA ASN A 124 -18.25 6.07 -5.59
C ASN A 124 -18.50 4.92 -4.61
N ALA A 125 -19.41 5.14 -3.66
CA ALA A 125 -19.76 4.13 -2.65
C ALA A 125 -20.44 2.87 -3.20
N SER A 126 -20.90 2.89 -4.45
CA SER A 126 -21.55 1.74 -5.11
C SER A 126 -20.64 1.05 -6.12
N ALA A 127 -19.36 1.41 -6.19
CA ALA A 127 -18.40 0.75 -7.07
C ALA A 127 -18.25 -0.72 -6.67
N SER A 128 -18.43 -1.63 -7.62
CA SER A 128 -18.15 -3.04 -7.38
C SER A 128 -16.66 -3.32 -7.44
N HIS A 129 -16.22 -4.38 -6.75
CA HIS A 129 -14.83 -4.84 -6.82
C HIS A 129 -14.36 -5.03 -8.27
N GLN A 130 -15.21 -5.60 -9.14
CA GLN A 130 -14.89 -5.80 -10.56
C GLN A 130 -14.73 -4.47 -11.32
N GLN A 131 -15.51 -3.44 -10.99
CA GLN A 131 -15.38 -2.11 -11.61
C GLN A 131 -14.07 -1.43 -11.21
N VAL A 132 -13.75 -1.45 -9.92
CA VAL A 132 -12.48 -0.92 -9.39
C VAL A 132 -11.31 -1.67 -10.03
N TRP A 133 -11.38 -3.00 -10.06
CA TRP A 133 -10.35 -3.84 -10.65
C TRP A 133 -10.11 -3.54 -12.13
N SER A 134 -11.18 -3.46 -12.92
CA SER A 134 -11.08 -3.13 -14.35
C SER A 134 -10.50 -1.73 -14.55
N GLY A 135 -10.86 -0.77 -13.68
CA GLY A 135 -10.31 0.58 -13.68
C GLY A 135 -8.80 0.59 -13.39
N LEU A 136 -8.38 -0.15 -12.37
CA LEU A 136 -6.98 -0.26 -11.96
C LEU A 136 -6.14 -0.96 -13.02
N GLN A 137 -6.61 -2.07 -13.59
CA GLN A 137 -5.93 -2.75 -14.69
C GLN A 137 -5.73 -1.84 -15.90
N ARG A 138 -6.77 -1.07 -16.26
CA ARG A 138 -6.66 -0.09 -17.34
C ARG A 138 -5.62 0.97 -17.03
N PHE A 139 -5.64 1.55 -15.83
CA PHE A 139 -4.65 2.52 -15.38
C PHE A 139 -3.22 1.97 -15.47
N LEU A 140 -2.98 0.77 -14.92
CA LEU A 140 -1.66 0.14 -14.92
C LEU A 140 -1.15 -0.19 -16.33
N ASN A 141 -2.03 -0.54 -17.28
CA ASN A 141 -1.64 -0.93 -18.63
C ASN A 141 -1.56 0.24 -19.61
N GLU A 142 -2.34 1.29 -19.41
CA GLU A 142 -2.44 2.42 -20.35
C GLU A 142 -1.68 3.67 -19.89
N GLU A 143 -1.56 3.90 -18.58
CA GLU A 143 -0.99 5.14 -18.04
C GLU A 143 0.40 4.97 -17.42
N CYS A 144 0.75 3.75 -16.96
CA CYS A 144 2.03 3.45 -16.33
C CYS A 144 3.01 2.84 -17.35
N ASP A 145 4.26 3.28 -17.32
CA ASP A 145 5.35 2.57 -17.97
C ASP A 145 5.68 1.25 -17.24
N PRO A 146 6.42 0.32 -17.88
CA PRO A 146 6.72 -0.99 -17.28
C PRO A 146 7.43 -0.94 -15.92
N THR A 147 8.28 0.07 -15.67
CA THR A 147 8.99 0.22 -14.40
C THR A 147 8.04 0.68 -13.32
N THR A 148 7.23 1.73 -13.58
CA THR A 148 6.20 2.21 -12.65
C THR A 148 5.17 1.13 -12.34
N LYS A 149 4.70 0.40 -13.37
CA LYS A 149 3.76 -0.72 -13.20
C LYS A 149 4.35 -1.80 -12.27
N ARG A 150 5.61 -2.14 -12.43
CA ARG A 150 6.29 -3.13 -11.59
C ARG A 150 6.46 -2.65 -10.14
N GLY A 151 6.76 -1.37 -9.95
CA GLY A 151 6.76 -0.76 -8.60
C GLY A 151 5.38 -0.85 -7.93
N MET A 152 4.30 -0.62 -8.68
CA MET A 152 2.93 -0.80 -8.18
C MET A 152 2.62 -2.26 -7.82
N GLU A 153 3.00 -3.21 -8.67
CA GLU A 153 2.85 -4.65 -8.40
C GLU A 153 3.60 -5.06 -7.12
N ARG A 154 4.78 -4.48 -6.88
CA ARG A 154 5.52 -4.69 -5.63
C ARG A 154 4.72 -4.22 -4.42
N VAL A 155 4.21 -2.98 -4.45
CA VAL A 155 3.43 -2.42 -3.34
C VAL A 155 2.21 -3.30 -3.01
N PHE A 156 1.52 -3.82 -4.02
CA PHE A 156 0.40 -4.76 -3.80
C PHE A 156 0.85 -6.10 -3.22
N ALA A 157 1.98 -6.64 -3.69
CA ALA A 157 2.54 -7.88 -3.17
C ALA A 157 2.99 -7.74 -1.70
N GLU A 158 3.60 -6.61 -1.35
CA GLU A 158 4.01 -6.24 0.02
C GLU A 158 2.82 -6.12 0.94
N GLN A 159 1.77 -5.37 0.55
CA GLN A 159 0.56 -5.22 1.36
C GLN A 159 -0.06 -6.58 1.68
N LYS A 160 -0.23 -7.42 0.65
CA LYS A 160 -0.76 -8.77 0.81
C LYS A 160 0.13 -9.66 1.67
N ALA A 161 1.46 -9.54 1.54
CA ALA A 161 2.39 -10.29 2.38
C ALA A 161 2.32 -9.83 3.85
N SER A 162 2.20 -8.52 4.10
CA SER A 162 2.01 -7.99 5.45
C SER A 162 0.74 -8.56 6.10
N GLU A 163 -0.38 -8.56 5.37
CA GLU A 163 -1.66 -9.08 5.86
C GLU A 163 -1.65 -10.61 6.07
N GLU A 164 -1.13 -11.40 5.11
CA GLU A 164 -1.17 -12.86 5.19
C GLU A 164 -0.11 -13.45 6.12
N LEU A 165 1.05 -12.81 6.23
CA LEU A 165 2.22 -13.35 6.93
C LEU A 165 2.56 -12.57 8.21
N GLY A 166 1.91 -11.43 8.46
CA GLY A 166 2.19 -10.56 9.61
C GLY A 166 3.57 -9.90 9.55
N LEU A 167 4.10 -9.66 8.35
CA LEU A 167 5.41 -9.03 8.16
C LEU A 167 5.29 -7.52 8.34
N SER A 168 6.21 -6.93 9.10
CA SER A 168 6.31 -5.47 9.25
C SER A 168 6.93 -4.81 8.02
N ASP A 169 6.66 -3.52 7.84
CA ASP A 169 7.21 -2.73 6.74
C ASP A 169 8.74 -2.73 6.74
N ASP A 170 9.39 -2.71 7.91
CA ASP A 170 10.86 -2.80 8.01
C ASP A 170 11.40 -4.13 7.47
N VAL A 171 10.71 -5.24 7.74
CA VAL A 171 11.08 -6.56 7.23
C VAL A 171 10.93 -6.59 5.71
N LEU A 172 9.81 -6.08 5.20
CA LEU A 172 9.55 -6.02 3.76
C LEU A 172 10.57 -5.14 3.03
N ALA A 173 10.87 -3.96 3.58
CA ALA A 173 11.85 -3.02 3.04
C ALA A 173 13.27 -3.60 3.04
N THR A 174 13.69 -4.25 4.13
CA THR A 174 15.01 -4.89 4.22
C THR A 174 15.13 -6.04 3.22
N ALA A 175 14.09 -6.88 3.10
CA ALA A 175 14.05 -7.97 2.15
C ALA A 175 14.13 -7.46 0.70
N HIS A 176 13.39 -6.40 0.39
CA HIS A 176 13.42 -5.75 -0.92
C HIS A 176 14.81 -5.20 -1.23
N ALA A 177 15.41 -4.47 -0.29
CA ALA A 177 16.74 -3.87 -0.44
C ALA A 177 17.85 -4.92 -0.62
N LEU A 178 17.78 -6.05 0.09
CA LEU A 178 18.70 -7.18 -0.09
C LEU A 178 18.61 -7.76 -1.50
N VAL A 179 17.40 -7.87 -2.06
CA VAL A 179 17.18 -8.44 -3.39
C VAL A 179 17.53 -7.44 -4.49
N GLY A 180 17.14 -6.17 -4.33
CA GLY A 180 17.40 -5.08 -5.27
C GLY A 180 16.85 -5.34 -6.69
N ASP A 181 15.80 -6.14 -6.81
CA ASP A 181 15.12 -6.46 -8.07
C ASP A 181 13.64 -6.75 -7.77
N ASP A 182 12.75 -5.91 -8.28
CA ASP A 182 11.31 -5.99 -7.99
C ASP A 182 10.69 -7.31 -8.46
N SER A 183 11.06 -7.81 -9.66
CA SER A 183 10.48 -9.04 -10.20
C SER A 183 10.86 -10.26 -9.36
N LEU A 184 12.12 -10.33 -8.96
CA LEU A 184 12.64 -11.40 -8.14
C LEU A 184 12.06 -11.33 -6.72
N TYR A 185 11.96 -10.12 -6.16
CA TYR A 185 11.38 -9.88 -4.84
C TYR A 185 9.89 -10.25 -4.79
N ILE A 186 9.09 -9.85 -5.80
CA ILE A 186 7.69 -10.27 -5.92
C ILE A 186 7.58 -11.80 -5.96
N GLY A 187 8.44 -12.49 -6.74
CA GLY A 187 8.46 -13.95 -6.79
C GLY A 187 8.79 -14.62 -5.44
N ILE A 188 9.59 -13.96 -4.61
CA ILE A 188 9.87 -14.41 -3.24
C ILE A 188 8.63 -14.27 -2.36
N LEU A 189 7.99 -13.10 -2.36
CA LEU A 189 6.77 -12.86 -1.59
C LEU A 189 5.67 -13.87 -1.96
N GLU A 190 5.50 -14.14 -3.26
CA GLU A 190 4.55 -15.14 -3.74
C GLU A 190 4.88 -16.55 -3.25
N THR A 191 6.17 -16.91 -3.21
CA THR A 191 6.62 -18.20 -2.69
C THR A 191 6.33 -18.33 -1.19
N LEU A 192 6.52 -17.25 -0.43
CA LEU A 192 6.21 -17.18 1.01
C LEU A 192 4.69 -17.24 1.27
N GLN A 193 3.89 -16.53 0.48
CA GLN A 193 2.43 -16.58 0.56
C GLN A 193 1.91 -17.99 0.23
N LEU A 194 2.45 -18.61 -0.82
CA LEU A 194 2.09 -19.99 -1.20
C LEU A 194 2.43 -20.97 -0.08
N ASN A 195 3.56 -20.80 0.59
CA ASN A 195 3.94 -21.59 1.76
C ASN A 195 2.87 -21.53 2.85
N ASN A 196 2.46 -20.32 3.24
CA ASN A 196 1.48 -20.11 4.30
C ASN A 196 0.14 -20.80 3.96
N ARG A 197 -0.30 -20.70 2.71
CA ARG A 197 -1.56 -21.30 2.24
C ARG A 197 -1.50 -22.83 2.12
N GLN A 198 -0.35 -23.39 1.74
CA GLN A 198 -0.18 -24.83 1.52
C GLN A 198 0.45 -25.57 2.72
N ASN A 199 0.82 -24.84 3.78
CA ASN A 199 1.52 -25.33 4.95
C ASN A 199 2.77 -26.16 4.58
N LEU A 200 3.60 -25.63 3.67
CA LEU A 200 4.80 -26.35 3.22
C LEU A 200 5.88 -26.33 4.33
N PRO A 201 6.76 -27.35 4.38
CA PRO A 201 7.91 -27.30 5.27
C PRO A 201 8.85 -26.16 4.86
N TRP A 202 9.38 -25.41 5.83
CA TRP A 202 10.28 -24.27 5.60
C TRP A 202 11.44 -24.58 4.65
N ASP A 203 12.08 -25.75 4.79
CA ASP A 203 13.17 -26.19 3.90
C ASP A 203 12.74 -26.28 2.42
N THR A 204 11.47 -26.58 2.15
CA THR A 204 10.93 -26.64 0.78
C THR A 204 10.77 -25.23 0.21
N VAL A 205 10.35 -24.29 1.04
CA VAL A 205 10.19 -22.87 0.70
C VAL A 205 11.55 -22.26 0.39
N ILE A 206 12.51 -22.45 1.30
CA ILE A 206 13.90 -21.99 1.14
C ILE A 206 14.52 -22.54 -0.14
N LYS A 207 14.33 -23.82 -0.45
CA LYS A 207 14.83 -24.40 -1.71
C LYS A 207 14.19 -23.78 -2.96
N ARG A 208 12.91 -23.39 -2.90
CA ARG A 208 12.24 -22.72 -4.02
C ARG A 208 12.78 -21.30 -4.19
N ILE A 209 12.90 -20.55 -3.11
CA ILE A 209 13.48 -19.20 -3.11
C ILE A 209 14.94 -19.24 -3.60
N GLN A 210 15.73 -20.20 -3.13
CA GLN A 210 17.12 -20.41 -3.56
C GLN A 210 17.22 -20.53 -5.08
N ARG A 211 16.39 -21.38 -5.69
CA ARG A 211 16.39 -21.57 -7.15
C ARG A 211 16.05 -20.29 -7.90
N LEU A 212 15.13 -19.47 -7.38
CA LEU A 212 14.78 -18.18 -7.98
C LEU A 212 15.97 -17.20 -7.93
N ILE A 213 16.67 -17.16 -6.80
CA ILE A 213 17.80 -16.25 -6.58
C ILE A 213 19.05 -16.71 -7.32
N GLU A 214 19.40 -17.99 -7.28
CA GLU A 214 20.65 -18.51 -7.86
C GLU A 214 20.72 -18.34 -9.38
N ASP A 215 19.56 -18.28 -10.04
CA ASP A 215 19.47 -18.04 -11.49
C ASP A 215 19.86 -16.60 -11.88
N LYS A 216 19.51 -15.61 -11.03
CA LYS A 216 19.67 -14.18 -11.37
C LYS A 216 20.71 -13.44 -10.52
N LYS A 217 20.73 -13.68 -9.21
CA LYS A 217 21.55 -12.98 -8.22
C LYS A 217 22.13 -13.95 -7.16
N PRO A 218 22.99 -14.92 -7.56
CA PRO A 218 23.51 -15.94 -6.65
C PRO A 218 24.31 -15.38 -5.46
N ARG A 219 24.93 -14.20 -5.61
CA ARG A 219 25.69 -13.53 -4.54
C ARG A 219 24.80 -13.02 -3.40
N THR A 220 23.53 -12.74 -3.67
CA THR A 220 22.57 -12.27 -2.67
C THR A 220 22.10 -13.40 -1.75
N TRP A 221 22.13 -14.65 -2.22
CA TRP A 221 21.52 -15.79 -1.52
C TRP A 221 22.01 -16.00 -0.09
N PRO A 222 23.32 -15.99 0.23
CA PRO A 222 23.77 -16.24 1.59
C PRO A 222 23.18 -15.26 2.60
N MET A 223 23.09 -13.97 2.24
CA MET A 223 22.55 -12.95 3.12
C MET A 223 21.03 -13.03 3.21
N LEU A 224 20.34 -13.19 2.07
CA LEU A 224 18.90 -13.33 2.05
C LEU A 224 18.44 -14.58 2.83
N ARG A 225 19.15 -15.70 2.71
CA ARG A 225 18.82 -16.90 3.48
C ARG A 225 18.90 -16.66 4.98
N ARG A 226 19.98 -16.02 5.44
CA ARG A 226 20.14 -15.68 6.85
C ARG A 226 19.00 -14.79 7.33
N PHE A 227 18.67 -13.75 6.56
CA PHE A 227 17.55 -12.87 6.83
C PHE A 227 16.22 -13.62 6.95
N LEU A 228 15.91 -14.50 5.99
CA LEU A 228 14.69 -15.29 5.99
C LEU A 228 14.62 -16.26 7.19
N ASP A 229 15.75 -16.89 7.55
CA ASP A 229 15.83 -17.78 8.71
C ASP A 229 15.63 -17.00 10.04
N ASP A 230 16.16 -15.78 10.14
CA ASP A 230 15.96 -14.89 11.29
C ASP A 230 14.47 -14.53 11.44
N VAL A 231 13.83 -14.05 10.35
CA VAL A 231 12.40 -13.73 10.29
C VAL A 231 11.54 -14.93 10.66
N HIS A 232 11.80 -16.11 10.06
CA HIS A 232 11.05 -17.33 10.36
C HIS A 232 11.20 -17.76 11.82
N SER A 233 12.39 -17.58 12.40
CA SER A 233 12.65 -17.99 13.78
C SER A 233 11.97 -17.10 14.84
N GLY A 234 11.30 -16.03 14.43
CA GLY A 234 10.67 -15.08 15.34
C GLY A 234 11.68 -14.30 16.18
N ARG A 235 12.98 -14.36 15.82
CA ARG A 235 13.97 -13.42 16.32
C ARG A 235 13.61 -12.09 15.68
N GLY A 236 12.95 -11.23 16.45
CA GLY A 236 12.70 -9.87 16.01
C GLY A 236 13.99 -9.29 15.47
N ILE A 237 13.93 -8.69 14.29
CA ILE A 237 15.06 -7.97 13.72
C ILE A 237 15.23 -6.74 14.60
N ASP A 238 16.06 -6.87 15.63
CA ASP A 238 16.42 -5.75 16.48
C ASP A 238 17.23 -4.72 15.68
N GLU A 239 17.37 -3.52 16.23
CA GLU A 239 18.09 -2.42 15.58
C GLU A 239 19.54 -2.81 15.19
N GLN A 240 20.18 -3.72 15.92
CA GLN A 240 21.54 -4.16 15.61
C GLN A 240 21.56 -5.10 14.40
N GLN A 241 20.61 -6.02 14.30
CA GLN A 241 20.43 -6.90 13.14
C GLN A 241 20.00 -6.10 11.91
N PHE A 242 19.11 -5.14 12.07
CA PHE A 242 18.71 -4.22 11.00
C PHE A 242 19.94 -3.48 10.45
N ASN A 243 20.75 -2.87 11.33
CA ASN A 243 21.98 -2.19 10.94
C ASN A 243 22.99 -3.14 10.28
N TYR A 244 23.06 -4.41 10.70
CA TYR A 244 23.92 -5.40 10.04
C TYR A 244 23.52 -5.63 8.58
N TYR A 245 22.23 -5.78 8.30
CA TYR A 245 21.74 -5.97 6.93
C TYR A 245 21.94 -4.72 6.07
N TRP A 246 21.67 -3.53 6.60
CA TRP A 246 21.90 -2.27 5.87
C TRP A 246 23.37 -1.98 5.60
N ASN A 247 24.27 -2.24 6.54
CA ASN A 247 25.71 -2.13 6.31
C ASN A 247 26.17 -3.06 5.17
N TYR A 248 25.65 -4.29 5.12
CA TYR A 248 25.94 -5.20 4.01
C TYR A 248 25.38 -4.69 2.69
N ILE A 249 24.14 -4.21 2.67
CA ILE A 249 23.50 -3.63 1.49
C ILE A 249 24.35 -2.47 0.96
N ASP A 250 24.73 -1.54 1.82
CA ASP A 250 25.58 -0.40 1.46
C ASP A 250 26.92 -0.86 0.87
N GLU A 251 27.61 -1.80 1.54
CA GLU A 251 28.86 -2.38 1.02
C GLU A 251 28.70 -3.02 -0.36
N GLN A 252 27.57 -3.69 -0.65
CA GLN A 252 27.30 -4.25 -1.97
C GLN A 252 27.05 -3.15 -3.01
N TYR A 253 26.23 -2.14 -2.71
CA TYR A 253 25.99 -1.00 -3.61
C TYR A 253 27.26 -0.23 -3.94
N PHE A 254 28.11 0.04 -2.95
CA PHE A 254 29.41 0.69 -3.17
C PHE A 254 30.34 -0.15 -4.05
N ASN A 255 30.37 -1.47 -3.86
CA ASN A 255 31.20 -2.37 -4.66
C ASN A 255 30.66 -2.56 -6.09
N GLU A 256 29.34 -2.63 -6.30
CA GLU A 256 28.73 -2.72 -7.63
C GLU A 256 28.93 -1.45 -8.45
N GLN A 257 28.82 -0.26 -7.84
CA GLN A 257 29.18 1.01 -8.48
C GLN A 257 30.66 1.03 -8.90
N TYR A 258 31.56 0.52 -8.06
CA TYR A 258 32.99 0.46 -8.38
C TYR A 258 33.32 -0.55 -9.48
N TYR A 259 32.64 -1.70 -9.50
CA TYR A 259 32.77 -2.71 -10.55
C TYR A 259 32.18 -2.27 -11.89
N ASN A 260 31.00 -1.63 -11.90
CA ASN A 260 30.36 -1.12 -13.11
C ASN A 260 31.15 0.04 -13.72
N ASN A 261 31.70 0.94 -12.90
CA ASN A 261 32.61 1.99 -13.38
C ASN A 261 33.90 1.38 -13.98
N ASN A 262 34.48 0.35 -13.36
CA ASN A 262 35.65 -0.33 -13.94
C ASN A 262 35.33 -1.13 -15.22
N GLN A 263 34.14 -1.72 -15.35
CA GLN A 263 33.67 -2.37 -16.58
C GLN A 263 33.48 -1.38 -17.73
N GLN A 264 33.04 -0.15 -17.44
CA GLN A 264 32.90 0.90 -18.46
C GLN A 264 34.28 1.35 -19.00
N TYR A 265 35.30 1.46 -18.15
CA TYR A 265 36.68 1.71 -18.57
C TYR A 265 37.33 0.53 -19.30
N ILE A 266 36.93 -0.70 -19.01
CA ILE A 266 37.44 -1.90 -19.70
C ILE A 266 36.77 -2.04 -21.08
N ASN A 267 35.46 -1.79 -21.21
CA ASN A 267 34.76 -1.91 -22.49
C ASN A 267 35.19 -0.83 -23.51
N ASP A 268 35.54 0.38 -23.06
CA ASP A 268 36.09 1.42 -23.95
C ASP A 268 37.51 1.08 -24.48
N GLN A 269 38.19 0.08 -23.88
CA GLN A 269 39.50 -0.39 -24.35
C GLN A 269 39.44 -1.60 -25.31
N TYR A 270 38.29 -2.25 -25.49
CA TYR A 270 38.18 -3.46 -26.33
C TYR A 270 37.16 -3.36 -27.49
N PHE A 271 36.48 -2.23 -27.69
CA PHE A 271 35.67 -1.96 -28.90
C PHE A 271 36.53 -1.46 -30.07
N ASN A 272 37.54 -2.23 -30.45
CA ASN A 272 38.19 -2.17 -31.75
C ASN A 272 38.78 -3.56 -32.04
N ASP A 273 37.93 -4.59 -32.10
CA ASP A 273 38.04 -5.63 -33.12
C ASP A 273 36.84 -6.60 -33.05
N ASP A 274 36.39 -6.93 -34.26
CA ASP A 274 35.53 -8.05 -34.67
C ASP A 274 34.00 -7.92 -34.73
N GLN A 275 33.54 -8.22 -35.95
CA GLN A 275 32.19 -8.21 -36.48
C GLN A 275 31.44 -9.54 -36.22
N TYR A 276 30.11 -9.45 -36.38
CA TYR A 276 29.14 -10.51 -36.70
C TYR A 276 28.92 -11.63 -35.67
N ILE A 277 27.68 -11.74 -35.17
CA ILE A 277 26.78 -12.88 -35.39
C ILE A 277 25.33 -12.44 -35.06
N ASN A 278 24.42 -12.84 -35.93
CA ASN A 278 22.97 -12.64 -35.93
C ASN A 278 22.29 -13.93 -35.43
N ASP A 279 21.03 -13.83 -34.96
CA ASP A 279 19.94 -14.85 -34.87
C ASP A 279 19.15 -14.66 -33.56
N GLN A 280 17.95 -14.06 -33.56
CA GLN A 280 16.59 -14.60 -33.83
C GLN A 280 15.95 -15.44 -32.70
N TYR A 281 14.63 -15.21 -32.53
CA TYR A 281 13.56 -15.91 -31.78
C TYR A 281 13.28 -15.45 -30.32
N THR A 282 12.04 -15.27 -29.81
CA THR A 282 10.64 -15.02 -30.30
C THR A 282 9.73 -14.96 -29.05
N ASN A 283 8.73 -14.07 -29.06
CA ASN A 283 7.40 -14.11 -28.40
C ASN A 283 7.23 -14.65 -26.95
N GLU A 284 7.06 -13.74 -25.98
CA GLU A 284 6.57 -14.01 -24.60
C GLU A 284 5.34 -13.17 -24.18
N GLU A 285 4.72 -12.39 -25.07
CA GLU A 285 3.68 -11.41 -24.67
C GLU A 285 2.28 -12.01 -24.38
N GLU A 286 1.99 -13.26 -24.75
CA GLU A 286 0.66 -13.86 -24.55
C GLU A 286 0.49 -14.59 -23.20
N SER A 287 1.57 -14.79 -22.43
CA SER A 287 1.52 -15.50 -21.13
C SER A 287 1.25 -14.57 -19.92
N GLU A 288 1.48 -13.26 -20.05
CA GLU A 288 1.41 -12.33 -18.91
C GLU A 288 -0.04 -11.97 -18.53
N THR A 289 -0.95 -11.92 -19.49
CA THR A 289 -2.35 -11.52 -19.25
C THR A 289 -3.16 -12.57 -18.48
N GLN A 290 -2.98 -13.86 -18.76
CA GLN A 290 -3.65 -14.94 -18.03
C GLN A 290 -3.09 -15.16 -16.61
N PHE A 291 -1.81 -14.80 -16.40
CA PHE A 291 -1.15 -14.92 -15.10
C PHE A 291 -1.61 -13.86 -14.09
N ILE A 292 -2.01 -12.67 -14.57
CA ILE A 292 -2.52 -11.56 -13.75
C ILE A 292 -3.93 -11.84 -13.23
N GLU A 293 -4.81 -12.45 -14.02
CA GLU A 293 -6.20 -12.75 -13.61
C GLU A 293 -6.27 -13.69 -12.39
N GLN A 294 -5.33 -14.64 -12.26
CA GLN A 294 -5.29 -15.60 -11.15
C GLN A 294 -4.62 -15.04 -9.88
N LYS A 295 -3.75 -14.03 -10.00
CA LYS A 295 -2.96 -13.48 -8.89
C LYS A 295 -3.71 -12.51 -7.99
N PHE A 296 -4.69 -11.80 -8.55
CA PHE A 296 -5.39 -10.71 -7.85
C PHE A 296 -6.83 -11.02 -7.43
N SER A 297 -7.43 -12.11 -7.90
CA SER A 297 -8.74 -12.59 -7.42
C SER A 297 -8.76 -12.97 -5.92
N ASN A 298 -7.59 -13.03 -5.29
CA ASN A 298 -7.42 -13.35 -3.87
C ASN A 298 -7.11 -12.14 -2.99
N ILE A 299 -7.07 -10.92 -3.53
CA ILE A 299 -7.04 -9.71 -2.70
C ILE A 299 -8.47 -9.48 -2.23
N LYS A 300 -8.77 -10.00 -1.04
CA LYS A 300 -9.95 -9.63 -0.27
C LYS A 300 -9.81 -8.17 0.16
N LEU A 301 -10.27 -7.25 -0.68
CA LEU A 301 -10.82 -6.00 -0.17
C LEU A 301 -12.13 -6.40 0.51
N GLU A 302 -12.05 -6.83 1.78
CA GLU A 302 -13.24 -7.04 2.59
C GLU A 302 -13.97 -5.69 2.72
N SER A 303 -14.93 -5.48 1.83
CA SER A 303 -16.09 -4.68 2.17
C SER A 303 -16.82 -5.45 3.27
N GLU A 304 -16.63 -5.06 4.53
CA GLU A 304 -17.59 -5.40 5.58
C GLU A 304 -18.93 -4.73 5.24
N ASN A 305 -19.69 -5.40 4.38
CA ASN A 305 -21.11 -5.18 4.21
C ASN A 305 -21.73 -6.41 3.54
N ASP A 306 -21.61 -7.55 4.21
CA ASP A 306 -22.48 -8.69 3.94
C ASP A 306 -23.34 -8.96 5.18
N GLY A 307 -24.65 -8.68 5.03
CA GLY A 307 -25.69 -9.35 5.79
C GLY A 307 -25.97 -8.78 7.18
N VAL A 308 -26.98 -7.93 7.26
CA VAL A 308 -27.81 -7.77 8.45
C VAL A 308 -28.31 -9.16 8.89
N ASN A 309 -27.64 -9.74 9.89
CA ASN A 309 -28.27 -10.67 10.81
C ASN A 309 -28.32 -9.95 12.16
N VAL A 310 -29.53 -9.59 12.56
CA VAL A 310 -29.83 -9.06 13.89
C VAL A 310 -29.44 -10.14 14.90
N ILE A 311 -28.26 -10.00 15.50
CA ILE A 311 -27.91 -10.71 16.73
C ILE A 311 -28.27 -9.74 17.85
N GLU A 312 -29.36 -10.04 18.56
CA GLU A 312 -29.69 -9.32 19.79
C GLU A 312 -28.50 -9.39 20.76
N PRO A 313 -28.17 -8.28 21.46
CA PRO A 313 -27.08 -8.28 22.41
C PRO A 313 -27.36 -9.27 23.57
N PRO A 314 -26.34 -9.94 24.11
CA PRO A 314 -26.52 -10.89 25.20
C PRO A 314 -27.16 -10.20 26.39
N GLN A 315 -28.35 -10.65 26.78
CA GLN A 315 -29.03 -10.17 27.97
C GLN A 315 -28.14 -10.36 29.20
N THR A 316 -27.92 -9.29 29.95
CA THR A 316 -27.25 -9.34 31.24
C THR A 316 -28.03 -10.26 32.20
N GLN A 317 -27.32 -10.98 33.07
CA GLN A 317 -27.91 -11.90 34.07
C GLN A 317 -28.96 -11.23 35.00
N GLU A 318 -29.00 -9.90 35.03
CA GLU A 318 -30.02 -9.11 35.72
C GLU A 318 -31.39 -9.09 35.00
N ALA A 319 -31.41 -9.18 33.67
CA ALA A 319 -32.64 -9.24 32.88
C ALA A 319 -33.35 -10.61 33.00
N GLN A 320 -32.58 -11.71 33.08
CA GLN A 320 -33.12 -13.06 33.29
C GLN A 320 -33.75 -13.25 34.69
N ARG A 321 -33.25 -12.53 35.70
CA ARG A 321 -33.84 -12.56 37.07
C ARG A 321 -35.17 -11.82 37.18
N LYS A 322 -35.45 -10.84 36.30
CA LYS A 322 -36.75 -10.14 36.28
C LYS A 322 -37.84 -10.93 35.57
N GLN A 323 -37.53 -11.65 34.49
CA GLN A 323 -38.52 -12.44 33.77
C GLN A 323 -38.99 -13.70 34.52
N GLN A 324 -38.16 -14.28 35.40
CA GLN A 324 -38.59 -15.42 36.23
C GLN A 324 -39.51 -15.04 37.40
N ARG A 325 -39.68 -13.74 37.71
CA ARG A 325 -40.58 -13.27 38.78
C ARG A 325 -41.98 -12.87 38.29
N GLU A 326 -42.22 -12.80 36.98
CA GLU A 326 -43.54 -12.43 36.42
C GLU A 326 -44.39 -13.62 35.96
N VAL A 327 -43.91 -14.87 36.10
CA VAL A 327 -44.65 -16.08 35.66
C VAL A 327 -45.23 -16.89 36.81
N VAL A 328 -45.19 -16.38 38.04
CA VAL A 328 -45.94 -16.97 39.16
C VAL A 328 -46.78 -15.88 39.81
N PHE A 329 -47.98 -15.67 39.27
CA PHE A 329 -49.25 -15.61 40.00
C PHE A 329 -50.43 -15.64 39.02
#